data_AF-A0AAV4JYK7-F1
#
_entry.id   AF-A0AAV4JYK7-F1
#
_cell.length_a   1.000
_cell.length_b   1.000
_cell.length_c   1.000
_cell.angle_alpha   90.00
_cell.angle_beta   90.00
_cell.angle_gamma   90.00
#
_symmetry.space_group_name_H-M   'P 1'
#
loop_
_entity.id
_entity.type
_entity.pdbx_description
1 polymer ?
#
loop_
_entity_poly.entity_id
_entity_poly.type
_entity_poly.pdbx_seq_one_letter_code
_entity_poly.pdbx_strand_id
1 'polypeptide(L)'
;MKDNNGKKTTDREEILEICKTFYKSLYEKTVPTPTNTRTQSPDTDDVLPFTKSEVRKCLKDTRKNKSPGPDDITSDVLLIAGEPALDYLTKCLTKY
;
A
#
# COMPACT_ATOMS: atom_id res chain seq x y z
N MET A 1 20.47 2.45 -13.53
CA MET A 1 18.99 2.58 -13.62
C MET A 1 18.48 1.72 -14.76
N LYS A 2 17.21 1.27 -14.74
CA LYS A 2 16.62 0.51 -15.85
C LYS A 2 15.72 1.42 -16.67
N ASP A 3 15.79 1.30 -17.99
CA ASP A 3 14.81 1.92 -18.88
C ASP A 3 13.49 1.12 -18.90
N ASN A 4 12.50 1.62 -19.64
CA ASN A 4 11.19 0.98 -19.77
C ASN A 4 11.25 -0.38 -20.50
N ASN A 5 12.36 -0.68 -21.19
CA ASN A 5 12.60 -1.93 -21.92
C ASN A 5 13.47 -2.91 -21.11
N GLY A 6 13.77 -2.59 -19.85
CA GLY A 6 14.55 -3.43 -18.94
C GLY A 6 16.07 -3.39 -19.15
N LYS A 7 16.58 -2.57 -20.08
CA LYS A 7 18.01 -2.35 -20.27
C LYS A 7 18.56 -1.52 -19.10
N LYS A 8 19.69 -1.95 -18.54
CA LYS A 8 20.37 -1.23 -17.46
C LYS A 8 21.37 -0.24 -18.06
N THR A 9 21.30 1.02 -17.64
CA THR A 9 22.33 2.02 -17.94
C THR A 9 22.89 2.63 -16.65
N THR A 10 24.18 2.95 -16.68
CA THR A 10 24.95 3.67 -15.67
C THR A 10 25.33 5.10 -16.09
N ASP A 11 25.02 5.50 -17.32
CA ASP A 11 25.26 6.84 -17.84
C ASP A 11 24.31 7.87 -17.20
N ARG A 12 24.85 9.02 -16.80
CA ARG A 12 24.12 10.03 -16.04
C ARG A 12 23.05 10.74 -16.87
N GLU A 13 23.32 11.01 -18.14
CA GLU A 13 22.38 11.70 -19.03
C GLU A 13 21.23 10.76 -19.41
N GLU A 14 21.55 9.50 -19.72
CA GLU A 14 20.52 8.47 -19.96
C GLU A 14 19.63 8.27 -18.73
N ILE A 15 20.21 8.22 -17.52
CA ILE A 15 19.45 8.13 -16.26
C ILE A 15 18.48 9.30 -16.12
N LEU A 16 18.91 10.52 -16.43
CA LEU A 16 18.09 11.72 -16.32
C LEU A 16 16.93 11.68 -17.31
N GLU A 17 17.17 11.24 -18.54
CA GLU A 17 16.12 11.10 -19.55
C GLU A 17 15.11 9.99 -19.22
N ILE A 18 15.56 8.87 -18.65
CA ILE A 18 14.68 7.81 -18.13
C ILE A 18 13.79 8.36 -17.02
N CYS A 19 14.37 9.07 -16.03
CA CYS A 19 13.62 9.71 -14.95
C CYS A 19 12.57 10.69 -15.50
N LYS A 20 12.99 11.57 -16.40
CA LYS A 20 12.14 12.59 -17.02
C LYS A 20 10.97 11.95 -17.76
N THR A 21 11.23 10.94 -18.58
CA THR A 21 10.21 10.21 -19.33
C THR A 21 9.24 9.48 -18.40
N PHE A 22 9.76 8.84 -17.36
CA PHE A 22 8.95 8.15 -16.37
C PHE A 22 7.95 9.10 -15.68
N TYR A 23 8.44 10.20 -15.10
CA TYR A 23 7.58 11.15 -14.40
C TYR A 23 6.67 11.92 -15.35
N LYS A 24 7.14 12.26 -16.55
CA LYS A 24 6.30 12.82 -17.61
C LYS A 24 5.14 11.87 -17.92
N SER A 25 5.38 10.57 -18.14
CA SER A 25 4.31 9.60 -18.38
C SER A 25 3.35 9.38 -17.20
N LEU A 26 3.84 9.59 -15.96
CA LEU A 26 3.04 9.47 -14.73
C LEU A 26 2.02 10.62 -14.61
N TYR A 27 2.41 11.83 -15.00
CA TYR A 27 1.63 13.05 -14.79
C TYR A 27 1.01 13.64 -16.07
N GLU A 28 1.52 13.30 -17.26
CA GLU A 28 0.98 13.74 -18.56
C GLU A 28 -0.24 12.90 -18.99
N LYS A 29 -0.50 11.78 -18.31
CA LYS A 29 -1.77 11.06 -18.40
C LYS A 29 -2.89 11.91 -17.79
N THR A 30 -3.33 12.92 -18.53
CA THR A 30 -4.71 13.38 -18.54
C THR A 30 -5.56 12.28 -19.19
N VAL A 31 -5.68 11.15 -18.51
CA VAL A 31 -6.89 10.35 -18.69
C VAL A 31 -8.01 11.30 -18.25
N PRO A 32 -9.13 11.46 -18.97
CA PRO A 32 -10.36 11.71 -18.25
C PRO A 32 -10.37 10.58 -17.22
N THR A 33 -10.22 10.93 -15.94
CA THR A 33 -10.36 9.99 -14.84
C THR A 33 -11.51 9.10 -15.27
N PRO A 34 -11.37 7.75 -15.47
CA PRO A 34 -12.58 6.95 -15.44
C PRO A 34 -13.18 7.40 -14.13
N THR A 35 -14.32 8.13 -14.19
CA THR A 35 -14.94 8.76 -13.03
C THR A 35 -14.67 7.79 -11.95
N ASN A 36 -13.75 8.15 -11.04
CA ASN A 36 -13.37 7.21 -10.04
C ASN A 36 -14.75 7.03 -9.43
N THR A 37 -15.35 5.88 -9.66
CA THR A 37 -16.02 5.21 -8.60
C THR A 37 -14.88 5.09 -7.59
N ARG A 38 -14.55 6.21 -6.90
CA ARG A 38 -14.77 6.37 -5.47
C ARG A 38 -15.94 5.48 -5.31
N THR A 39 -15.61 4.21 -5.09
CA THR A 39 -16.54 3.17 -4.72
C THR A 39 -17.36 3.95 -3.74
N GLN A 40 -18.60 4.29 -4.10
CA GLN A 40 -19.48 4.98 -3.17
C GLN A 40 -19.29 4.14 -1.95
N SER A 41 -18.65 4.73 -0.93
CA SER A 41 -18.23 3.97 0.25
C SER A 41 -19.49 3.22 0.61
N PRO A 42 -19.50 1.88 0.50
CA PRO A 42 -20.74 1.13 0.58
C PRO A 42 -21.45 1.65 1.83
N ASP A 43 -22.74 1.95 1.72
CA ASP A 43 -23.51 2.49 2.83
C ASP A 43 -23.06 1.75 4.09
N THR A 44 -22.52 2.51 5.05
CA THR A 44 -21.72 1.97 6.16
C THR A 44 -22.47 0.94 7.00
N ASP A 45 -23.79 0.86 6.79
CA ASP A 45 -24.72 -0.04 7.43
C ASP A 45 -24.58 -1.51 6.97
N ASP A 46 -23.90 -1.81 5.85
CA ASP A 46 -23.78 -3.17 5.30
C ASP A 46 -22.36 -3.77 5.36
N VAL A 47 -21.44 -3.12 6.09
CA VAL A 47 -20.07 -3.63 6.25
C VAL A 47 -20.03 -4.63 7.40
N LEU A 48 -19.88 -5.92 7.07
CA LEU A 48 -19.65 -6.96 8.06
C LEU A 48 -18.39 -6.66 8.91
N PRO A 49 -18.42 -6.95 10.22
CA PRO A 49 -17.25 -6.78 11.07
C PRO A 49 -16.10 -7.67 10.59
N PHE A 50 -14.88 -7.12 10.59
CA PHE A 50 -13.69 -7.88 10.23
C PHE A 50 -13.53 -9.13 11.08
N THR A 51 -13.36 -10.27 10.44
CA THR A 51 -13.08 -11.54 11.11
C THR A 51 -11.61 -11.63 11.51
N LYS A 52 -11.32 -12.36 12.59
CA LYS A 52 -9.95 -12.64 13.03
C LYS A 52 -9.09 -13.31 11.94
N SER A 53 -9.72 -14.12 11.08
CA SER A 53 -9.07 -14.74 9.92
C SER A 53 -8.60 -13.73 8.87
N GLU A 54 -9.40 -12.70 8.60
CA GLU A 54 -9.03 -11.64 7.66
C GLU A 54 -7.87 -10.82 8.21
N VAL A 55 -7.96 -10.39 9.47
CA VAL A 55 -6.89 -9.67 10.16
C VAL A 55 -5.58 -10.48 10.13
N ARG A 56 -5.67 -11.79 10.38
CA ARG A 56 -4.52 -12.70 10.31
C ARG A 56 -3.91 -12.80 8.91
N LYS A 57 -4.75 -12.84 7.87
CA LYS A 57 -4.27 -12.87 6.49
C LYS A 57 -3.57 -11.56 6.12
N CYS A 58 -4.18 -10.41 6.43
CA CYS A 58 -3.60 -9.09 6.19
C CYS A 58 -2.25 -8.91 6.91
N LEU A 59 -2.15 -9.37 8.16
CA LEU A 59 -0.89 -9.28 8.90
C LEU A 59 0.21 -10.10 8.24
N LYS A 60 -0.11 -11.30 7.72
CA LYS A 60 0.86 -12.14 6.98
C LYS A 60 1.29 -11.53 5.65
N ASP A 61 0.37 -10.87 4.95
CA ASP A 61 0.64 -10.25 3.65
C ASP A 61 1.37 -8.89 3.78
N THR A 62 1.52 -8.39 5.01
CA THR A 62 2.20 -7.12 5.29
C THR A 62 3.70 -7.21 4.97
N ARG A 63 4.20 -6.22 4.21
CA ARG A 63 5.62 -6.16 3.84
C ARG A 63 6.48 -5.76 5.04
N LYS A 64 7.56 -6.51 5.24
CA LYS A 64 8.60 -6.25 6.26
C LYS A 64 9.52 -5.10 5.87
N ASN A 65 10.27 -4.57 6.83
CA ASN A 65 11.26 -3.50 6.60
C ASN A 65 10.66 -2.24 5.98
N LYS A 66 9.42 -1.91 6.36
CA LYS A 66 8.79 -0.64 6.00
C LYS A 66 9.09 0.39 7.09
N SER A 67 9.21 1.64 6.68
CA SER A 67 9.35 2.76 7.61
C SER A 67 8.16 2.78 8.57
N PRO A 68 8.39 3.08 9.86
CA PRO A 68 7.33 3.25 10.83
C PRO A 68 6.31 4.29 10.36
N GLY A 69 5.05 4.11 10.77
CA GLY A 69 4.01 5.13 10.61
C GLY A 69 4.20 6.31 11.57
N PRO A 70 3.25 7.27 11.59
CA PRO A 70 3.23 8.37 12.57
C PRO A 70 3.13 7.91 14.04
N ASP A 71 2.70 6.67 14.25
CA ASP A 71 2.64 5.97 15.52
C ASP A 71 4.00 5.37 15.96
N ASP A 72 5.03 5.48 15.11
CA ASP A 72 6.37 4.92 15.31
C ASP A 72 6.39 3.38 15.47
N ILE A 73 5.33 2.71 15.01
CA ILE A 73 5.21 1.25 15.02
C ILE A 73 5.61 0.71 13.65
N THR A 74 6.57 -0.21 13.60
CA THR A 74 6.95 -0.91 12.37
C THR A 74 6.07 -2.14 12.13
N SER A 75 5.95 -2.54 10.86
CA SER A 75 5.23 -3.76 10.49
C SER A 75 5.82 -5.02 11.15
N ASP A 76 7.13 -5.01 11.41
CA ASP A 76 7.83 -6.12 12.04
C ASP A 76 7.41 -6.31 13.50
N VAL A 77 7.13 -5.23 14.24
CA VAL A 77 6.60 -5.30 15.62
C VAL A 77 5.24 -5.98 15.63
N LEU A 78 4.35 -5.64 14.70
CA LEU A 78 3.02 -6.26 14.60
C LEU A 78 3.11 -7.75 14.23
N LEU A 79 4.04 -8.11 13.35
CA LEU A 79 4.30 -9.49 12.95
C LEU A 79 4.86 -10.34 14.12
N ILE A 80 5.77 -9.77 14.92
CA ILE A 80 6.37 -10.44 16.08
C ILE A 80 5.37 -10.59 17.23
N ALA A 81 4.53 -9.58 17.45
CA ALA A 81 3.55 -9.57 18.53
C ALA A 81 2.53 -10.71 18.43
N GLY A 82 2.32 -11.30 17.24
CA GLY A 82 1.60 -12.57 17.08
C GLY A 82 0.13 -12.50 17.50
N GLU A 83 -0.33 -13.50 18.25
CA GLU A 83 -1.74 -13.65 18.63
C GLU A 83 -2.32 -12.48 19.45
N PRO A 84 -1.60 -11.92 20.45
CA PRO A 84 -2.03 -10.70 21.15
C PRO A 84 -2.33 -9.51 20.23
N ALA A 85 -1.52 -9.30 19.19
CA ALA A 85 -1.76 -8.23 18.22
C ALA A 85 -3.00 -8.51 17.37
N LEU A 86 -3.23 -9.76 16.97
CA LEU A 86 -4.42 -10.15 16.23
C LEU A 86 -5.71 -9.89 17.03
N ASP A 87 -5.73 -10.24 18.32
CA ASP A 87 -6.89 -10.00 19.17
C ASP A 87 -7.16 -8.51 19.38
N TYR A 88 -6.11 -7.72 19.63
CA TYR A 88 -6.22 -6.29 19.79
C TYR A 88 -6.69 -5.59 18.50
N LEU A 89 -6.09 -5.92 17.35
CA LEU A 89 -6.44 -5.35 16.06
C LEU A 89 -7.87 -5.72 15.65
N THR A 90 -8.27 -6.98 15.84
CA THR A 90 -9.65 -7.42 15.54
C THR A 90 -10.65 -6.64 16.40
N LYS A 91 -10.36 -6.44 17.69
CA LYS A 91 -11.20 -5.64 18.59
C LYS A 91 -11.28 -4.16 18.19
N CYS A 92 -10.19 -3.56 17.74
CA CYS A 92 -10.18 -2.15 17.30
C CYS A 92 -10.94 -1.94 15.99
N LEU A 93 -10.83 -2.88 15.05
CA LEU A 93 -11.42 -2.79 13.72
C LEU A 93 -12.92 -3.12 13.69
N THR A 94 -13.44 -3.77 14.73
CA THR A 94 -14.86 -4.13 14.86
C THR A 94 -15.68 -3.14 15.69
N LYS A 95 -15.03 -2.14 16.28
CA LYS A 95 -15.66 -1.21 17.24
C LYS A 95 -16.05 0.14 16.64
N TYR A 96 -16.01 0.27 15.32
CA TYR A 96 -16.45 1.44 14.57
C TYR A 96 -17.71 1.11 13.78
#